data_AF-A0A2B4RFM3-F1
#
_entry.id   AF-A0A2B4RFM3-F1
#
_cell.length_a   1.000
_cell.length_b   1.000
_cell.length_c   1.000
_cell.angle_alpha   90.00
_cell.angle_beta   90.00
_cell.angle_gamma   90.00
#
_symmetry.space_group_name_H-M   'P 1'
#
loop_
_entity.id
_entity.type
_entity.pdbx_description
1 polymer ?
#
loop_
_entity_poly.entity_id
_entity_poly.type
_entity_poly.pdbx_seq_one_letter_code
_entity_poly.pdbx_strand_id
1 'polypeptide(L)'
;MSSGDGFVIIGNWNGYKRPFLWLYKVFWEYICKLIPRGNNRRTDQGSVQRMGEQENFNARVICQKPQVECLDSAIKKYLNKPKEEIKIIDCGAGTGLSGVELNEIGYTNLCALDISQEMLNEAKKKNVFKKFICTPLNDQQNPEVKTGEYDVMICIGTLASAHVKPAAMVEMIRMIRIGGLISFNIRYGELETYQPKMEELEKRGNWEKVSEDTLPQFHRDDMPPTSTFFVYKVLKY
;
A
#
# COMPACT_ATOMS: atom_id res chain seq x y z
N MET A 1 36.30 26.80 47.13
CA MET A 1 36.47 27.97 46.24
C MET A 1 36.95 27.44 44.89
N SER A 2 36.32 27.68 43.74
CA SER A 2 35.01 28.29 43.44
C SER A 2 34.66 27.99 41.95
N SER A 3 33.38 27.83 41.63
CA SER A 3 32.71 28.08 40.32
C SER A 3 33.59 28.29 39.06
N GLY A 4 33.48 27.57 37.95
CA GLY A 4 32.47 26.59 37.51
C GLY A 4 32.78 26.21 36.04
N ASP A 5 31.85 25.89 35.14
CA ASP A 5 30.39 25.74 35.23
C ASP A 5 29.89 24.71 34.19
N GLY A 6 28.57 24.48 34.11
CA GLY A 6 27.96 23.35 33.40
C GLY A 6 27.77 23.42 31.88
N PHE A 7 27.64 22.25 31.27
CA PHE A 7 26.71 21.98 30.15
C PHE A 7 26.38 20.49 30.08
N VAL A 8 25.08 20.16 29.98
CA VAL A 8 24.61 18.77 29.77
C VAL A 8 24.74 18.43 28.29
N ILE A 9 25.56 17.45 27.94
CA ILE A 9 25.62 16.96 26.55
C ILE A 9 24.43 16.03 26.31
N ILE A 10 23.44 16.58 25.60
CA ILE A 10 22.30 15.86 25.05
C ILE A 10 22.83 14.91 23.97
N GLY A 11 22.68 13.60 24.17
CA GLY A 11 23.16 12.57 23.25
C GLY A 11 22.42 12.59 21.91
N ASN A 12 22.93 13.37 20.95
CA ASN A 12 22.30 13.63 19.66
C ASN A 12 22.44 12.41 18.69
N TRP A 13 21.46 11.49 18.73
CA TRP A 13 21.40 10.34 17.83
C TRP A 13 21.00 10.75 16.40
N ASN A 14 21.97 11.09 15.57
CA ASN A 14 21.81 11.25 14.11
C ASN A 14 22.58 10.15 13.37
N GLY A 15 21.93 9.00 13.15
CA GLY A 15 22.57 7.78 12.62
C GLY A 15 21.85 7.06 11.48
N TYR A 16 20.69 7.55 11.00
CA TYR A 16 19.94 6.91 9.91
C TYR A 16 19.39 7.92 8.89
N LYS A 17 20.23 8.34 7.93
CA LYS A 17 19.77 8.95 6.68
C LYS A 17 20.62 8.47 5.50
N ARG A 18 19.95 7.97 4.44
CA ARG A 18 20.29 7.99 2.99
C ARG A 18 20.24 6.68 2.16
N PRO A 19 20.33 5.43 2.66
CA PRO A 19 20.28 4.27 1.75
C PRO A 19 18.89 3.97 1.17
N PHE A 20 17.84 4.00 1.99
CA PHE A 20 16.48 3.56 1.60
C PHE A 20 15.81 4.46 0.56
N LEU A 21 15.88 5.79 0.75
CA LEU A 21 15.37 6.77 -0.21
C LEU A 21 16.12 6.74 -1.54
N TRP A 22 17.39 6.28 -1.57
CA TRP A 22 18.14 6.19 -2.81
C TRP A 22 17.65 5.04 -3.70
N LEU A 23 17.37 3.86 -3.14
CA LEU A 23 16.76 2.76 -3.90
C LEU A 23 15.36 3.11 -4.40
N TYR A 24 14.55 3.78 -3.58
CA TYR A 24 13.22 4.26 -4.01
C TYR A 24 13.33 5.33 -5.11
N LYS A 25 14.31 6.25 -5.01
CA LYS A 25 14.59 7.23 -6.06
C LYS A 25 15.17 6.58 -7.32
N VAL A 26 15.99 5.54 -7.21
CA VAL A 26 16.53 4.79 -8.37
C VAL A 26 15.43 3.98 -9.04
N PHE A 27 14.49 3.40 -8.29
CA PHE A 27 13.31 2.73 -8.85
C PHE A 27 12.35 3.74 -9.50
N TRP A 28 12.12 4.90 -8.89
CA TRP A 28 11.39 6.01 -9.49
C TRP A 28 12.08 6.54 -10.76
N GLU A 29 13.41 6.74 -10.73
CA GLU A 29 14.21 7.12 -11.89
C GLU A 29 14.26 6.01 -12.95
N TYR A 30 14.11 4.74 -12.59
CA TYR A 30 14.00 3.60 -13.51
C TYR A 30 12.63 3.59 -14.20
N ILE A 31 11.53 3.77 -13.44
CA ILE A 31 10.20 4.01 -14.00
C ILE A 31 10.18 5.28 -14.88
N CYS A 32 10.86 6.35 -14.49
CA CYS A 32 11.03 7.56 -15.31
C CYS A 32 12.04 7.41 -16.47
N LYS A 33 12.82 6.33 -16.55
CA LYS A 33 13.65 5.96 -17.71
C LYS A 33 12.91 5.04 -18.69
N LEU A 34 11.89 4.32 -18.21
CA LEU A 34 10.90 3.62 -19.03
C LEU A 34 9.88 4.60 -19.67
N ILE A 35 9.90 5.87 -19.30
CA ILE A 35 9.34 6.97 -20.09
C ILE A 35 10.33 7.31 -21.21
N PRO A 36 9.96 7.28 -22.50
CA PRO A 36 10.86 7.63 -23.59
C PRO A 36 11.38 9.07 -23.44
N ARG A 37 12.68 9.23 -23.20
CA ARG A 37 13.34 10.54 -23.31
C ARG A 37 13.44 10.92 -24.78
N GLY A 38 12.39 11.55 -25.30
CA GLY A 38 12.31 12.06 -26.66
C GLY A 38 13.48 13.01 -26.95
N ASN A 39 14.47 12.52 -27.70
CA ASN A 39 15.52 13.39 -28.22
C ASN A 39 14.93 14.25 -29.34
N ASN A 40 15.37 15.51 -29.41
CA ASN A 40 14.61 16.56 -30.08
C ASN A 40 14.77 16.52 -31.61
N ARG A 41 13.84 15.85 -32.31
CA ARG A 41 13.52 16.08 -33.73
C ARG A 41 12.01 16.09 -33.91
N ARG A 42 11.50 17.10 -34.62
CA ARG A 42 10.07 17.42 -34.72
C ARG A 42 9.29 16.42 -35.60
N THR A 43 8.64 15.43 -34.99
CA THR A 43 7.45 14.74 -35.53
C THR A 43 6.62 14.15 -34.39
N ASP A 44 5.35 14.56 -34.28
CA ASP A 44 4.22 13.89 -33.58
C ASP A 44 4.45 13.23 -32.19
N GLN A 45 5.36 13.75 -31.36
CA GLN A 45 5.60 13.18 -30.01
C GLN A 45 4.41 13.37 -29.04
N GLY A 46 3.58 14.39 -29.27
CA GLY A 46 2.48 14.76 -28.38
C GLY A 46 1.25 13.84 -28.42
N SER A 47 1.13 12.96 -29.42
CA SER A 47 0.11 11.91 -29.47
C SER A 47 0.61 10.67 -28.73
N VAL A 48 1.79 10.16 -29.12
CA VAL A 48 2.43 8.97 -28.55
C VAL A 48 2.69 9.10 -27.05
N GLN A 49 3.16 10.25 -26.56
CA GLN A 49 3.37 10.44 -25.13
C GLN A 49 2.05 10.41 -24.33
N ARG A 50 0.98 11.02 -24.86
CA ARG A 50 -0.36 10.95 -24.23
C ARG A 50 -0.95 9.55 -24.27
N MET A 51 -0.73 8.78 -25.35
CA MET A 51 -1.12 7.36 -25.38
C MET A 51 -0.35 6.56 -24.34
N GLY A 52 0.97 6.73 -24.23
CA GLY A 52 1.78 6.03 -23.21
C GLY A 52 1.43 6.42 -21.77
N GLU A 53 1.11 7.69 -21.50
CA GLU A 53 0.63 8.14 -20.19
C GLU A 53 -0.78 7.57 -19.90
N GLN A 54 -1.67 7.52 -20.88
CA GLN A 54 -3.01 6.93 -20.77
C GLN A 54 -2.95 5.41 -20.61
N GLU A 55 -2.07 4.69 -21.31
CA GLU A 55 -1.88 3.24 -21.17
C GLU A 55 -1.28 2.88 -19.81
N ASN A 56 -0.32 3.66 -19.30
CA ASN A 56 0.20 3.48 -17.95
C ASN A 56 -0.84 3.84 -16.88
N PHE A 57 -1.72 4.81 -17.12
CA PHE A 57 -2.87 5.10 -16.25
C PHE A 57 -3.88 3.94 -16.27
N ASN A 58 -4.26 3.47 -17.46
CA ASN A 58 -5.18 2.35 -17.65
C ASN A 58 -4.63 1.07 -16.99
N ALA A 59 -3.35 0.75 -17.15
CA ALA A 59 -2.70 -0.39 -16.49
C ALA A 59 -2.72 -0.28 -14.94
N ARG A 60 -2.70 0.95 -14.39
CA ARG A 60 -2.85 1.19 -12.95
C ARG A 60 -4.31 1.17 -12.48
N VAL A 61 -5.28 1.48 -13.34
CA VAL A 61 -6.71 1.31 -13.05
C VAL A 61 -7.10 -0.17 -13.08
N ILE A 62 -6.55 -0.94 -14.04
CA ILE A 62 -6.83 -2.37 -14.25
C ILE A 62 -6.53 -3.23 -13.01
N CYS A 63 -5.52 -2.90 -12.19
CA CYS A 63 -5.20 -3.68 -10.99
C CYS A 63 -6.00 -3.28 -9.74
N GLN A 64 -6.48 -2.03 -9.66
CA GLN A 64 -7.16 -1.50 -8.47
C GLN A 64 -8.60 -2.00 -8.39
N LYS A 65 -9.34 -1.84 -9.49
CA LYS A 65 -10.77 -2.13 -9.55
C LYS A 65 -11.14 -3.58 -9.19
N PRO A 66 -10.51 -4.63 -9.74
CA PRO A 66 -10.91 -6.01 -9.42
C PRO A 66 -10.63 -6.40 -7.97
N GLN A 67 -9.55 -5.89 -7.37
CA GLN A 67 -9.28 -6.11 -5.95
C GLN A 67 -10.28 -5.37 -5.07
N VAL A 68 -10.71 -4.16 -5.46
CA VAL A 68 -11.77 -3.41 -4.78
C VAL A 68 -13.13 -4.10 -4.89
N GLU A 69 -13.47 -4.71 -6.03
CA GLU A 69 -14.69 -5.51 -6.21
C GLU A 69 -14.69 -6.81 -5.38
N CYS A 70 -13.54 -7.51 -5.33
CA CYS A 70 -13.32 -8.66 -4.44
C CYS A 70 -13.47 -8.26 -2.96
N LEU A 71 -12.83 -7.17 -2.54
CA LEU A 71 -12.92 -6.66 -1.18
C LEU A 71 -14.34 -6.19 -0.81
N ASP A 72 -15.04 -5.48 -1.69
CA ASP A 72 -16.46 -5.09 -1.50
C ASP A 72 -17.37 -6.30 -1.29
N SER A 73 -17.15 -7.36 -2.07
CA SER A 73 -17.88 -8.63 -1.94
C SER A 73 -17.60 -9.30 -0.58
N ALA A 74 -16.35 -9.28 -0.11
CA ALA A 74 -15.99 -9.78 1.21
C ALA A 74 -16.56 -8.89 2.34
N ILE A 75 -16.53 -7.56 2.22
CA ILE A 75 -17.12 -6.63 3.19
C ILE A 75 -18.62 -6.90 3.33
N LYS A 76 -19.37 -6.99 2.22
CA LYS A 76 -20.80 -7.31 2.23
C LYS A 76 -21.12 -8.64 2.91
N LYS A 77 -20.24 -9.65 2.78
CA LYS A 77 -20.43 -11.00 3.34
C LYS A 77 -20.09 -11.08 4.84
N TYR A 78 -19.06 -10.36 5.29
CA TYR A 78 -18.51 -10.52 6.64
C TYR A 78 -18.77 -9.35 7.59
N LEU A 79 -19.05 -8.14 7.09
CA LEU A 79 -19.23 -6.93 7.90
C LEU A 79 -20.66 -6.38 7.76
N ASN A 80 -21.44 -6.48 8.83
CA ASN A 80 -22.78 -5.89 8.90
C ASN A 80 -22.70 -4.40 9.31
N LYS A 81 -22.29 -3.53 8.37
CA LYS A 81 -22.09 -2.09 8.61
C LYS A 81 -22.28 -1.26 7.32
N PRO A 82 -22.89 -0.06 7.36
CA PRO A 82 -22.97 0.84 6.21
C PRO A 82 -21.60 1.22 5.64
N LYS A 83 -21.49 1.40 4.31
CA LYS A 83 -20.21 1.64 3.63
C LYS A 83 -19.52 2.93 4.06
N GLU A 84 -20.31 3.97 4.29
CA GLU A 84 -19.91 5.28 4.77
C GLU A 84 -19.32 5.25 6.20
N GLU A 85 -19.66 4.24 7.00
CA GLU A 85 -19.13 4.04 8.34
C GLU A 85 -17.90 3.12 8.39
N ILE A 86 -17.72 2.23 7.41
CA ILE A 86 -16.58 1.31 7.30
C ILE A 86 -15.28 2.12 7.19
N LYS A 87 -14.43 2.06 8.22
CA LYS A 87 -13.11 2.69 8.21
C LYS A 87 -12.13 1.84 7.43
N ILE A 88 -11.61 2.38 6.32
CA ILE A 88 -10.61 1.70 5.49
C ILE A 88 -9.26 2.42 5.61
N ILE A 89 -8.19 1.66 5.84
CA ILE A 89 -6.81 2.12 5.66
C ILE A 89 -6.22 1.51 4.39
N ASP A 90 -5.68 2.38 3.54
CA ASP A 90 -4.96 2.04 2.31
C ASP A 90 -3.46 2.12 2.58
N CYS A 91 -2.82 0.96 2.70
CA CYS A 91 -1.42 0.83 3.09
C CYS A 91 -0.51 0.75 1.87
N GLY A 92 0.33 1.77 1.70
CA GLY A 92 1.02 2.04 0.45
C GLY A 92 0.08 2.61 -0.61
N ALA A 93 -0.72 3.61 -0.22
CA ALA A 93 -1.75 4.22 -1.08
C ALA A 93 -1.17 4.85 -2.37
N GLY A 94 0.13 5.17 -2.41
CA GLY A 94 0.77 5.81 -3.56
C GLY A 94 0.05 7.11 -3.93
N THR A 95 -0.29 7.26 -5.21
CA THR A 95 -1.09 8.40 -5.71
C THR A 95 -2.61 8.28 -5.45
N GLY A 96 -3.04 7.32 -4.63
CA GLY A 96 -4.41 7.21 -4.12
C GLY A 96 -5.45 6.61 -5.05
N LEU A 97 -5.08 5.74 -5.99
CA LEU A 97 -6.01 5.19 -6.99
C LEU A 97 -7.02 4.19 -6.39
N SER A 98 -6.57 3.30 -5.51
CA SER A 98 -7.39 2.42 -4.66
C SER A 98 -8.50 3.19 -3.93
N GLY A 99 -8.15 4.35 -3.37
CA GLY A 99 -9.12 5.21 -2.69
C GLY A 99 -10.16 5.85 -3.61
N VAL A 100 -9.86 6.07 -4.90
CA VAL A 100 -10.84 6.56 -5.87
C VAL A 100 -11.85 5.46 -6.19
N GLU A 101 -11.39 4.26 -6.55
CA GLU A 101 -12.25 3.10 -6.84
C GLU A 101 -13.16 2.76 -5.63
N LEU A 102 -12.61 2.77 -4.40
CA LEU A 102 -13.37 2.58 -3.16
C LEU A 102 -14.43 3.67 -2.96
N ASN A 103 -14.12 4.92 -3.30
CA ASN A 103 -15.04 6.04 -3.14
C ASN A 103 -16.19 6.00 -4.15
N GLU A 104 -15.91 5.65 -5.40
CA GLU A 104 -16.91 5.47 -6.46
C GLU A 104 -17.97 4.42 -6.09
N ILE A 105 -17.57 3.35 -5.39
CA ILE A 105 -18.51 2.33 -4.89
C ILE A 105 -19.09 2.62 -3.50
N GLY A 106 -18.88 3.82 -2.95
CA GLY A 106 -19.56 4.34 -1.74
C GLY A 106 -18.78 4.28 -0.42
N TYR A 107 -17.51 3.85 -0.40
CA TYR A 107 -16.70 3.92 0.82
C TYR A 107 -16.08 5.32 0.99
N THR A 108 -16.52 6.05 2.01
CA THR A 108 -16.14 7.47 2.20
C THR A 108 -15.25 7.70 3.43
N ASN A 109 -14.90 6.67 4.19
CA ASN A 109 -14.12 6.79 5.43
C ASN A 109 -12.70 6.21 5.26
N LEU A 110 -11.96 6.82 4.33
CA LEU A 110 -10.67 6.33 3.84
C LEU A 110 -9.49 7.05 4.51
N CYS A 111 -8.43 6.30 4.80
CA CYS A 111 -7.14 6.81 5.26
C CYS A 111 -6.03 6.33 4.33
N ALA A 112 -5.18 7.23 3.83
CA ALA A 112 -3.99 6.88 3.08
C ALA A 112 -2.78 6.76 4.02
N LEU A 113 -2.05 5.65 3.93
CA LEU A 113 -0.74 5.48 4.55
C LEU A 113 0.28 5.23 3.43
N ASP A 114 1.38 5.98 3.42
CA ASP A 114 2.49 5.74 2.48
C ASP A 114 3.83 6.21 3.10
N ILE A 115 4.95 5.73 2.57
CA ILE A 115 6.29 6.16 2.98
C ILE A 115 6.70 7.49 2.32
N SER A 116 6.13 7.84 1.17
CA SER A 116 6.44 9.06 0.41
C SER A 116 5.41 10.15 0.64
N GLN A 117 5.86 11.27 1.20
CA GLN A 117 5.04 12.48 1.33
C GLN A 117 4.65 13.05 -0.04
N GLU A 118 5.50 12.88 -1.06
CA GLU A 118 5.21 13.27 -2.44
C GLU A 118 4.03 12.48 -3.02
N MET A 119 3.99 11.16 -2.80
CA MET A 119 2.85 10.32 -3.20
C MET A 119 1.56 10.74 -2.47
N LEU A 120 1.63 10.96 -1.15
CA LEU A 120 0.49 11.44 -0.36
C LEU A 120 0.00 12.82 -0.82
N ASN A 121 0.89 13.70 -1.28
CA ASN A 121 0.51 15.00 -1.86
C ASN A 121 -0.28 14.83 -3.17
N GLU A 122 0.03 13.83 -4.00
CA GLU A 122 -0.77 13.49 -5.18
C GLU A 122 -2.11 12.84 -4.80
N ALA A 123 -2.11 11.90 -3.85
CA ALA A 123 -3.34 11.28 -3.32
C ALA A 123 -4.29 12.32 -2.73
N LYS A 124 -3.77 13.36 -2.06
CA LYS A 124 -4.56 14.46 -1.50
C LYS A 124 -5.35 15.24 -2.55
N LYS A 125 -4.84 15.36 -3.79
CA LYS A 125 -5.55 16.01 -4.90
C LYS A 125 -6.82 15.26 -5.34
N LYS A 126 -6.95 13.98 -4.98
CA LYS A 126 -8.15 13.16 -5.27
C LYS A 126 -9.33 13.51 -4.36
N ASN A 127 -9.10 14.13 -3.20
CA ASN A 127 -10.14 14.55 -2.25
C ASN A 127 -11.06 13.42 -1.73
N VAL A 128 -10.60 12.16 -1.74
CA VAL A 128 -11.35 10.98 -1.25
C VAL A 128 -10.92 10.49 0.14
N PHE A 129 -9.72 10.86 0.60
CA PHE A 129 -9.17 10.43 1.90
C PHE A 129 -9.39 11.49 2.99
N LYS A 130 -9.77 11.03 4.20
CA LYS A 130 -9.99 11.86 5.39
C LYS A 130 -8.74 12.02 6.28
N LYS A 131 -7.79 11.06 6.22
CA LYS A 131 -6.55 11.03 7.00
C LYS A 131 -5.39 10.59 6.10
N PHE A 132 -4.21 11.14 6.35
CA PHE A 132 -2.96 10.82 5.62
C PHE A 132 -1.87 10.55 6.66
N ILE A 133 -1.12 9.45 6.51
CA ILE A 133 -0.10 8.98 7.45
C ILE A 133 1.20 8.75 6.67
N CYS A 134 2.24 9.54 6.93
CA CYS A 134 3.52 9.47 6.21
C CYS A 134 4.54 8.60 6.96
N THR A 135 4.33 7.28 6.95
CA THR A 135 5.13 6.30 7.70
C THR A 135 5.25 4.99 6.90
N PRO A 136 6.43 4.31 6.87
CA PRO A 136 6.56 2.99 6.26
C PRO A 136 5.70 1.93 6.95
N LEU A 137 5.07 1.04 6.18
CA LEU A 137 4.52 -0.21 6.70
C LEU A 137 5.68 -1.21 6.93
N ASN A 138 5.94 -1.55 8.19
CA ASN A 138 7.00 -2.48 8.60
C ASN A 138 6.57 -3.27 9.85
N ASP A 139 7.52 -3.90 10.55
CA ASP A 139 7.29 -4.72 11.75
C ASP A 139 7.17 -3.92 13.06
N GLN A 140 7.28 -2.59 13.00
CA GLN A 140 7.11 -1.69 14.14
C GLN A 140 5.69 -1.15 14.20
N GLN A 141 5.19 -0.89 15.41
CA GLN A 141 3.87 -0.29 15.60
C GLN A 141 3.87 1.16 15.14
N ASN A 142 2.95 1.51 14.23
CA ASN A 142 2.72 2.89 13.83
C ASN A 142 2.05 3.67 14.99
N PRO A 143 2.68 4.73 15.52
CA PRO A 143 2.16 5.48 16.66
C PRO A 143 0.89 6.30 16.34
N GLU A 144 0.60 6.56 15.06
CA GLU A 144 -0.60 7.27 14.60
C GLU A 144 -1.81 6.35 14.39
N VAL A 145 -1.65 5.03 14.60
CA VAL A 145 -2.70 4.01 14.42
C VAL A 145 -2.87 3.20 15.70
N LYS A 146 -4.04 3.31 16.32
CA LYS A 146 -4.42 2.49 17.48
C LYS A 146 -4.72 1.06 17.06
N THR A 147 -4.53 0.13 17.99
CA THR A 147 -4.86 -1.28 17.78
C THR A 147 -6.36 -1.42 17.53
N GLY A 148 -6.74 -2.00 16.39
CA GLY A 148 -8.12 -2.12 15.94
C GLY A 148 -8.80 -0.80 15.53
N GLU A 149 -8.06 0.21 15.07
CA GLU A 149 -8.64 1.52 14.68
C GLU A 149 -9.55 1.45 13.44
N TYR A 150 -9.27 0.52 12.52
CA TYR A 150 -9.93 0.39 11.22
C TYR A 150 -10.75 -0.91 11.10
N ASP A 151 -11.81 -0.87 10.29
CA ASP A 151 -12.64 -2.03 9.94
C ASP A 151 -11.97 -2.90 8.87
N VAL A 152 -11.23 -2.28 7.95
CA VAL A 152 -10.66 -2.90 6.75
C VAL A 152 -9.29 -2.32 6.42
N MET A 153 -8.35 -3.17 5.98
CA MET A 153 -7.13 -2.77 5.27
C MET A 153 -7.23 -3.14 3.80
N ILE A 154 -6.71 -2.27 2.93
CA ILE A 154 -6.35 -2.59 1.55
C ILE A 154 -4.86 -2.28 1.33
N CYS A 155 -4.16 -3.06 0.52
CA CYS A 155 -2.74 -2.89 0.20
C CYS A 155 -2.49 -3.40 -1.23
N ILE A 156 -2.34 -2.48 -2.19
CA ILE A 156 -2.30 -2.80 -3.63
C ILE A 156 -0.96 -2.35 -4.23
N GLY A 157 -0.22 -3.30 -4.80
CA GLY A 157 1.05 -3.04 -5.50
C GLY A 157 2.27 -2.79 -4.61
N THR A 158 2.08 -2.71 -3.29
CA THR A 158 3.09 -2.32 -2.28
C THR A 158 3.82 -3.51 -1.65
N LEU A 159 3.20 -4.70 -1.61
CA LEU A 159 3.88 -5.93 -1.18
C LEU A 159 4.85 -6.41 -2.26
N ALA A 160 6.08 -5.91 -2.15
CA ALA A 160 7.29 -6.51 -2.69
C ALA A 160 8.31 -6.59 -1.56
N SER A 161 9.10 -7.66 -1.51
CA SER A 161 10.10 -7.93 -0.46
C SER A 161 11.12 -6.80 -0.30
N ALA A 162 11.39 -6.05 -1.38
CA ALA A 162 12.23 -4.85 -1.41
C ALA A 162 11.65 -3.63 -0.65
N HIS A 163 10.36 -3.65 -0.29
CA HIS A 163 9.65 -2.52 0.31
C HIS A 163 8.97 -2.89 1.63
N VAL A 164 8.17 -3.95 1.66
CA VAL A 164 7.40 -4.38 2.85
C VAL A 164 7.69 -5.86 3.13
N LYS A 165 8.46 -6.12 4.18
CA LYS A 165 8.83 -7.49 4.58
C LYS A 165 7.63 -8.26 5.14
N PRO A 166 7.59 -9.61 5.05
CA PRO A 166 6.50 -10.43 5.60
C PRO A 166 6.21 -10.17 7.09
N ALA A 167 7.22 -9.78 7.87
CA ALA A 167 7.06 -9.41 9.29
C ALA A 167 6.05 -8.27 9.52
N ALA A 168 5.83 -7.39 8.54
CA ALA A 168 4.86 -6.31 8.61
C ALA A 168 3.40 -6.79 8.69
N MET A 169 3.11 -8.05 8.34
CA MET A 169 1.77 -8.63 8.48
C MET A 169 1.28 -8.64 9.93
N VAL A 170 2.19 -8.66 10.92
CA VAL A 170 1.84 -8.52 12.34
C VAL A 170 1.25 -7.13 12.64
N GLU A 171 1.85 -6.08 12.06
CA GLU A 171 1.33 -4.71 12.18
C GLU A 171 0.03 -4.54 11.40
N MET A 172 -0.08 -5.12 10.20
CA MET A 172 -1.32 -5.12 9.41
C MET A 172 -2.51 -5.71 10.21
N ILE A 173 -2.27 -6.83 10.92
CA ILE A 173 -3.25 -7.45 11.81
C ILE A 173 -3.59 -6.56 13.00
N ARG A 174 -2.61 -5.89 13.61
CA ARG A 174 -2.84 -4.97 14.75
C ARG A 174 -3.70 -3.76 14.36
N MET A 175 -3.51 -3.19 13.17
CA MET A 175 -4.26 -2.01 12.72
C MET A 175 -5.76 -2.28 12.53
N ILE A 176 -6.13 -3.51 12.20
CA ILE A 176 -7.51 -3.90 11.87
C ILE A 176 -8.19 -4.56 13.06
N ARG A 177 -9.43 -4.16 13.35
CA ARG A 177 -10.17 -4.74 14.49
C ARG A 177 -10.39 -6.24 14.32
N ILE A 178 -10.61 -6.93 15.44
CA ILE A 178 -11.09 -8.32 15.43
C ILE A 178 -12.41 -8.40 14.63
N GLY A 179 -12.51 -9.41 13.78
CA GLY A 179 -13.59 -9.59 12.80
C GLY A 179 -13.55 -8.61 11.63
N GLY A 180 -12.53 -7.75 11.51
CA GLY A 180 -12.27 -6.90 10.35
C GLY A 180 -11.52 -7.64 9.25
N LEU A 181 -11.33 -7.00 8.09
CA LEU A 181 -10.75 -7.61 6.89
C LEU A 181 -9.41 -6.97 6.49
N ILE A 182 -8.53 -7.75 5.87
CA ILE A 182 -7.28 -7.29 5.27
C ILE A 182 -7.24 -7.85 3.85
N SER A 183 -7.22 -6.98 2.85
CA SER A 183 -6.98 -7.35 1.45
C SER A 183 -5.61 -6.90 0.99
N PHE A 184 -4.87 -7.78 0.35
CA PHE A 184 -3.60 -7.48 -0.29
C PHE A 184 -3.37 -8.34 -1.52
N ASN A 185 -2.55 -7.87 -2.46
CA ASN A 185 -2.05 -8.68 -3.56
C ASN A 185 -0.58 -9.04 -3.34
N ILE A 186 -0.17 -10.23 -3.76
CA ILE A 186 1.26 -10.59 -3.87
C ILE A 186 1.56 -10.85 -5.34
N ARG A 187 2.68 -10.31 -5.82
CA ARG A 187 3.14 -10.53 -7.20
C ARG A 187 3.63 -11.97 -7.37
N TYR A 188 3.42 -12.52 -8.56
CA TYR A 188 4.02 -13.80 -8.94
C TYR A 188 5.55 -13.79 -8.71
N GLY A 189 6.09 -14.89 -8.20
CA GLY A 189 7.50 -15.01 -7.79
C GLY A 189 7.81 -14.51 -6.38
N GLU A 190 7.01 -13.60 -5.79
CA GLU A 190 7.19 -13.14 -4.41
C GLU A 190 6.43 -14.00 -3.39
N LEU A 191 5.41 -14.77 -3.82
CA LEU A 191 4.52 -15.53 -2.92
C LEU A 191 5.28 -16.46 -1.97
N GLU A 192 6.30 -17.17 -2.45
CA GLU A 192 7.15 -18.07 -1.65
C GLU A 192 7.84 -17.35 -0.45
N THR A 193 8.07 -16.03 -0.56
CA THR A 193 8.66 -15.22 0.52
C THR A 193 7.64 -14.86 1.60
N TYR A 194 6.36 -14.69 1.25
CA TYR A 194 5.30 -14.30 2.17
C TYR A 194 4.51 -15.49 2.75
N GLN A 195 4.35 -16.56 1.97
CA GLN A 195 3.54 -17.73 2.31
C GLN A 195 3.89 -18.35 3.67
N PRO A 196 5.17 -18.57 4.05
CA PRO A 196 5.50 -19.12 5.36
C PRO A 196 4.99 -18.26 6.53
N LYS A 197 4.95 -16.93 6.34
CA LYS A 197 4.44 -16.00 7.36
C LYS A 197 2.91 -15.96 7.39
N MET A 198 2.27 -16.08 6.22
CA MET A 198 0.81 -16.19 6.11
C MET A 198 0.31 -17.47 6.82
N GLU A 199 0.95 -18.60 6.54
CA GLU A 199 0.67 -19.90 7.18
C GLU A 199 0.98 -19.91 8.68
N GLU A 200 2.06 -19.26 9.13
CA GLU A 200 2.33 -19.07 10.57
C GLU A 200 1.17 -18.35 11.27
N LEU A 201 0.69 -17.25 10.68
CA LEU A 201 -0.38 -16.43 11.23
C LEU A 201 -1.75 -17.13 11.16
N GLU A 202 -2.03 -17.91 10.12
CA GLU A 202 -3.20 -18.80 10.05
C GLU A 202 -3.14 -19.89 11.13
N LYS A 203 -2.01 -20.62 11.24
CA LYS A 203 -1.83 -21.70 12.22
C LYS A 203 -1.89 -21.20 13.67
N ARG A 204 -1.45 -19.98 13.93
CA ARG A 204 -1.60 -19.30 15.22
C ARG A 204 -3.03 -18.85 15.49
N GLY A 205 -3.91 -18.85 14.49
CA GLY A 205 -5.27 -18.33 14.57
C GLY A 205 -5.32 -16.82 14.73
N ASN A 206 -4.33 -16.08 14.21
CA ASN A 206 -4.33 -14.62 14.17
C ASN A 206 -5.29 -14.09 13.10
N TRP A 207 -5.36 -14.77 11.96
CA TRP A 207 -6.32 -14.52 10.89
C TRP A 207 -6.78 -15.81 10.21
N GLU A 208 -7.82 -15.73 9.40
CA GLU A 208 -8.29 -16.80 8.49
C GLU A 208 -8.43 -16.26 7.06
N LYS A 209 -8.07 -17.06 6.05
CA LYS A 209 -8.26 -16.71 4.64
C LYS A 209 -9.73 -16.87 4.26
N VAL A 210 -10.34 -15.84 3.68
CA VAL A 210 -11.77 -15.80 3.32
C VAL A 210 -12.04 -15.65 1.81
N SER A 211 -11.08 -15.15 1.04
CA SER A 211 -11.02 -15.32 -0.42
C SER A 211 -9.57 -15.38 -0.91
N GLU A 212 -9.39 -16.02 -2.05
CA GLU A 212 -8.16 -16.06 -2.83
C GLU A 212 -8.55 -16.05 -4.30
N ASP A 213 -8.15 -15.02 -5.03
CA ASP A 213 -8.52 -14.80 -6.42
C ASP A 213 -7.27 -14.49 -7.23
N THR A 214 -7.06 -15.15 -8.38
CA THR A 214 -5.90 -14.88 -9.25
C THR A 214 -6.39 -14.30 -10.57
N LEU A 215 -6.00 -13.06 -10.88
CA LEU A 215 -6.44 -12.35 -12.09
C LEU A 215 -5.25 -11.92 -12.95
N PRO A 216 -5.45 -11.73 -14.27
CA PRO A 216 -4.45 -11.14 -15.14
C PRO A 216 -4.10 -9.72 -14.69
N GLN A 217 -2.81 -9.45 -14.42
CA GLN A 217 -2.35 -8.15 -13.92
C GLN A 217 -1.70 -7.29 -15.00
N PHE A 218 -1.08 -7.89 -16.02
CA PHE A 218 -0.37 -7.15 -17.07
C PHE A 218 -0.59 -7.77 -18.46
N HIS A 219 -0.82 -6.91 -19.45
CA HIS A 219 -0.74 -7.23 -20.88
C HIS A 219 0.61 -6.77 -21.44
N ARG A 220 1.72 -7.20 -20.82
CA ARG A 220 3.09 -6.97 -21.30
C ARG A 220 3.93 -8.21 -21.06
N ASP A 221 4.77 -8.55 -22.05
CA ASP A 221 5.58 -9.77 -22.04
C ASP A 221 6.72 -9.73 -20.98
N ASP A 222 7.02 -8.56 -20.41
CA ASP A 222 8.08 -8.34 -19.42
C ASP A 222 7.60 -8.44 -17.95
N MET A 223 6.30 -8.60 -17.73
CA MET A 223 5.69 -8.64 -16.40
C MET A 223 4.93 -9.96 -16.20
N PRO A 224 4.84 -10.48 -14.96
CA PRO A 224 4.09 -11.69 -14.71
C PRO A 224 2.63 -11.51 -15.12
N PRO A 225 2.04 -12.48 -15.84
CA PRO A 225 0.73 -12.30 -16.47
C PRO A 225 -0.38 -12.13 -15.44
N THR A 226 -0.22 -12.67 -14.23
CA THR A 226 -1.22 -12.67 -13.15
C THR A 226 -0.67 -12.15 -11.81
N SER A 227 -1.58 -11.75 -10.93
CA SER A 227 -1.35 -11.61 -9.49
C SER A 227 -2.44 -12.31 -8.71
N THR A 228 -2.08 -12.79 -7.52
CA THR A 228 -3.03 -13.37 -6.56
C THR A 228 -3.38 -12.32 -5.52
N PHE A 229 -4.69 -12.14 -5.33
CA PHE A 229 -5.33 -11.31 -4.32
C PHE A 229 -5.78 -12.22 -3.20
N PHE A 230 -5.53 -11.79 -1.97
CA PHE A 230 -5.96 -12.47 -0.77
C PHE A 230 -6.88 -11.54 0.02
N VAL A 231 -7.93 -12.10 0.60
CA VAL A 231 -8.69 -11.45 1.66
C VAL A 231 -8.63 -12.32 2.91
N TYR A 232 -8.14 -11.73 3.98
CA TYR A 232 -8.03 -12.32 5.31
C TYR A 232 -8.99 -11.65 6.28
N LYS A 233 -9.49 -12.41 7.25
CA LYS A 233 -10.29 -11.90 8.37
C LYS A 233 -9.49 -12.02 9.66
N VAL A 234 -9.38 -10.92 10.41
CA VAL A 234 -8.65 -10.88 11.68
C VAL A 234 -9.43 -11.59 12.76
N LEU A 235 -8.78 -12.50 13.48
CA LEU A 235 -9.35 -13.28 14.58
C LEU A 235 -8.81 -12.85 15.94
N LYS A 236 -7.52 -12.48 16.03
CA LYS A 236 -6.87 -11.89 17.21
C LYS A 236 -5.52 -11.25 16.86
N TYR A 237 -5.01 -10.45 17.79
CA TYR A 237 -3.63 -9.95 17.80
C TYR A 237 -2.67 -11.01 18.37
#